data_AF-A0A3S1CS54-F1
#
_entry.id   AF-A0A3S1CS54-F1
#
_cell.length_a   1.000
_cell.length_b   1.000
_cell.length_c   1.000
_cell.angle_alpha   90.00
_cell.angle_beta   90.00
_cell.angle_gamma   90.00
#
_symmetry.space_group_name_H-M   'P 1'
#
loop_
_entity.id
_entity.type
_entity.pdbx_description
1 polymer ?
#
loop_
_entity_poly.entity_id
_entity_poly.type
_entity_poly.pdbx_seq_one_letter_code
_entity_poly.pdbx_strand_id
1 'polypeptide(L)'
;YEDNEASFADLQARIAKTVDHLATFSAADMDGSDDRMIELKLGQREFSMAGMQYLLHLAMPNFYFHLTTAYDILRHNGVPLSKAIFMGSR
;
A
#
# COMPACT_ATOMS: atom_id res chain seq x y z
N TYR A 1 -10.02 2.17 -7.67
CA TYR A 1 -10.21 1.03 -8.58
C TYR A 1 -11.44 0.27 -8.13
N GLU A 2 -12.18 -0.36 -9.04
CA GLU A 2 -13.24 -1.30 -8.64
C GLU A 2 -12.58 -2.60 -8.16
N ASP A 3 -13.17 -3.25 -7.15
CA ASP A 3 -12.65 -4.49 -6.56
C ASP A 3 -13.35 -5.71 -7.17
N ASN A 4 -13.07 -6.00 -8.44
CA ASN A 4 -13.72 -7.05 -9.23
C ASN A 4 -12.75 -8.12 -9.76
N GLU A 5 -11.54 -8.20 -9.21
CA GLU A 5 -10.55 -9.21 -9.60
C GLU A 5 -11.04 -10.62 -9.28
N ALA A 6 -11.03 -11.50 -10.28
CA ALA A 6 -11.50 -12.89 -10.14
C ALA A 6 -10.40 -13.92 -10.40
N SER A 7 -9.20 -13.49 -10.78
CA SER A 7 -8.06 -14.36 -11.10
C SER A 7 -6.73 -13.76 -10.64
N PHE A 8 -5.68 -14.58 -10.58
CA PHE A 8 -4.32 -14.09 -10.32
C PHE A 8 -3.82 -13.13 -11.41
N ALA A 9 -4.26 -13.30 -12.67
CA ALA A 9 -3.91 -12.39 -13.74
C ALA A 9 -4.50 -10.99 -13.49
N ASP A 10 -5.74 -10.91 -13.01
CA ASP A 10 -6.38 -9.64 -12.65
C ASP A 10 -5.66 -8.98 -11.46
N LEU A 11 -5.28 -9.76 -10.45
CA LEU A 11 -4.52 -9.27 -9.29
C LEU A 11 -3.14 -8.72 -9.70
N GLN A 12 -2.43 -9.42 -10.59
CA GLN A 12 -1.15 -8.96 -11.13
C GLN A 12 -1.33 -7.68 -11.96
N ALA A 13 -2.38 -7.61 -12.78
CA ALA A 13 -2.71 -6.42 -13.56
C ALA A 13 -3.03 -5.21 -12.65
N ARG A 14 -3.72 -5.42 -11.53
CA ARG A 14 -3.96 -4.36 -10.52
C ARG A 14 -2.67 -3.85 -9.89
N ILE A 15 -1.75 -4.74 -9.56
CA ILE A 15 -0.43 -4.35 -9.03
C ILE A 15 0.31 -3.51 -10.09
N ALA A 16 0.42 -4.01 -11.32
CA ALA A 16 1.10 -3.31 -12.42
C ALA A 16 0.50 -1.92 -12.65
N LYS A 17 -0.83 -1.82 -12.76
CA LYS A 17 -1.54 -0.55 -12.93
C LYS A 17 -1.28 0.44 -11.79
N THR A 18 -1.20 -0.05 -10.56
CA THR A 18 -0.89 0.79 -9.40
C THR A 18 0.55 1.29 -9.45
N VAL A 19 1.51 0.43 -9.81
CA VAL A 19 2.92 0.82 -10.00
C VAL A 19 3.05 1.85 -11.13
N ASP A 20 2.40 1.63 -12.27
CA ASP A 20 2.41 2.57 -13.40
C ASP A 20 1.85 3.93 -13.01
N HIS A 21 0.77 3.95 -12.22
CA HIS A 21 0.21 5.19 -11.71
C HIS A 21 1.17 5.91 -10.74
N LEU A 22 1.81 5.18 -9.82
CA LEU A 22 2.81 5.75 -8.92
C LEU A 22 4.01 6.32 -9.68
N ALA A 23 4.40 5.70 -10.79
CA ALA A 23 5.48 6.17 -11.65
C ALA A 23 5.17 7.49 -12.37
N THR A 24 3.92 7.95 -12.39
CA THR A 24 3.55 9.26 -12.94
C THR A 24 3.89 10.44 -12.03
N PHE A 25 4.18 10.19 -10.75
CA PHE A 25 4.54 11.22 -9.78
C PHE A 25 6.05 11.42 -9.74
N SER A 26 6.48 12.68 -9.74
CA SER A 26 7.86 13.10 -9.53
C SER A 26 8.09 13.46 -8.05
N ALA A 27 9.36 13.62 -7.66
CA ALA A 27 9.69 14.13 -6.33
C ALA A 27 9.10 15.53 -6.08
N ALA A 28 9.11 16.40 -7.11
CA ALA A 28 8.57 17.75 -7.03
C ALA A 28 7.05 17.77 -6.76
N ASP A 29 6.31 16.74 -7.19
CA ASP A 29 4.88 16.62 -6.90
C ASP A 29 4.62 16.35 -5.40
N MET A 30 5.63 15.88 -4.67
CA MET A 30 5.56 15.60 -3.24
C MET A 30 6.06 16.77 -2.39
N ASP A 31 6.62 17.83 -2.98
CA ASP A 31 7.13 18.98 -2.24
C ASP A 31 6.01 19.65 -1.43
N GLY A 32 6.26 19.85 -0.13
CA GLY A 32 5.28 20.39 0.81
C GLY A 32 4.15 19.45 1.19
N SER A 33 4.17 18.19 0.72
CA SER A 33 3.15 17.20 1.12
C SER A 33 3.24 16.81 2.60
N ASP A 34 4.40 17.00 3.23
CA ASP A 34 4.66 16.70 4.64
C ASP A 34 3.71 17.46 5.58
N ASP A 35 3.43 18.73 5.28
CA ASP A 35 2.59 19.62 6.08
C ASP A 35 1.14 19.70 5.57
N ARG A 36 0.87 19.14 4.38
CA ARG A 36 -0.49 19.13 3.81
C ARG A 36 -1.44 18.38 4.74
N MET A 37 -2.52 19.03 5.16
CA MET A 37 -3.54 18.37 5.97
C MET A 37 -4.30 17.34 5.14
N ILE A 38 -4.29 16.10 5.62
CA ILE A 38 -5.02 14.97 5.07
C ILE A 38 -6.26 14.74 5.94
N GLU A 39 -7.42 14.93 5.34
CA GLU A 39 -8.73 14.72 5.97
C GLU A 39 -9.23 13.31 5.65
N LEU A 40 -9.48 12.50 6.67
CA LEU A 40 -9.98 11.14 6.54
C LEU A 40 -11.31 11.00 7.26
N LYS A 41 -12.25 10.31 6.61
CA LYS A 41 -13.53 9.90 7.21
C LYS A 41 -13.54 8.39 7.36
N LEU A 42 -13.44 7.92 8.60
CA LEU A 42 -13.48 6.50 8.96
C LEU A 42 -14.79 6.22 9.70
N GLY A 43 -15.82 5.87 8.93
CA GLY A 43 -17.18 5.71 9.45
C GLY A 43 -17.72 7.03 10.01
N GLN A 44 -18.03 7.07 11.31
CA GLN A 44 -18.53 8.27 12.00
C GLN A 44 -17.40 9.15 12.59
N ARG A 45 -16.14 8.78 12.39
CA ARG A 45 -14.99 9.53 12.91
C ARG A 45 -14.29 10.27 11.78
N GLU A 46 -14.07 11.56 11.99
CA GLU A 46 -13.27 12.39 11.10
C GLU A 46 -11.92 12.66 11.77
N PHE A 47 -10.85 12.53 11.01
CA PHE A 47 -9.49 12.77 11.48
C PHE A 47 -8.75 13.64 10.47
N SER A 48 -8.01 14.61 10.98
CA SER A 48 -7.11 15.46 10.20
C SER A 48 -5.69 15.26 10.68
N MET A 49 -4.75 15.02 9.78
CA MET A 49 -3.34 14.81 10.09
C MET A 49 -2.45 15.48 9.04
N ALA A 50 -1.32 16.05 9.45
CA ALA A 50 -0.30 16.48 8.51
C ALA A 50 0.23 15.27 7.70
N GLY A 51 0.57 15.47 6.43
CA GLY A 51 0.91 14.39 5.51
C GLY A 51 2.03 13.47 5.99
N MET A 52 3.07 14.00 6.64
CA MET A 52 4.14 13.18 7.23
C MET A 52 3.61 12.30 8.37
N GLN A 53 2.72 12.83 9.21
CA GLN A 53 2.11 12.04 10.28
C GLN A 53 1.18 10.96 9.70
N TYR A 54 0.37 11.31 8.71
CA TYR A 54 -0.48 10.36 7.98
C TYR A 54 0.34 9.23 7.37
N LEU A 55 1.44 9.55 6.68
CA LEU A 55 2.31 8.58 6.03
C LEU A 55 2.90 7.59 7.04
N LEU A 56 3.53 8.10 8.10
CA LEU A 56 4.28 7.28 9.06
C LEU A 56 3.38 6.49 10.01
N HIS A 57 2.25 7.06 10.44
CA HIS A 57 1.42 6.46 11.50
C HIS A 57 0.18 5.74 10.98
N LEU A 58 -0.24 6.02 9.74
CA LEU A 58 -1.42 5.39 9.17
C LEU A 58 -1.11 4.63 7.88
N ALA A 59 -0.64 5.31 6.83
CA ALA A 59 -0.50 4.68 5.51
C ALA A 59 0.54 3.56 5.51
N MET A 60 1.75 3.81 6.02
CA MET A 60 2.84 2.82 6.05
C MET A 60 2.51 1.60 6.93
N PRO A 61 2.02 1.74 8.17
CA PRO A 61 1.63 0.59 8.98
C PRO A 61 0.52 -0.25 8.33
N ASN A 62 -0.51 0.39 7.75
CA ASN A 62 -1.58 -0.35 7.06
C ASN A 62 -1.06 -1.09 5.83
N PHE A 63 -0.19 -0.45 5.02
CA PHE A 63 0.42 -1.08 3.86
C PHE A 63 1.18 -2.36 4.25
N TYR A 64 2.07 -2.28 5.25
CA TYR A 64 2.85 -3.44 5.69
C TYR A 64 2.01 -4.50 6.40
N PHE A 65 0.94 -4.11 7.10
CA PHE A 65 0.00 -5.06 7.67
C PHE A 65 -0.64 -5.94 6.58
N HIS A 66 -1.18 -5.33 5.53
CA HIS A 66 -1.81 -6.08 4.45
C HIS A 66 -0.81 -6.88 3.60
N LEU A 67 0.36 -6.33 3.31
CA LEU A 67 1.41 -7.05 2.59
C LEU A 67 1.89 -8.28 3.37
N THR A 68 2.11 -8.14 4.67
CA THR A 68 2.52 -9.26 5.54
C THR A 68 1.41 -10.30 5.64
N THR A 69 0.16 -9.87 5.78
CA THR A 69 -1.00 -10.78 5.84
C THR A 69 -1.12 -11.62 4.55
N ALA A 70 -0.94 -11.01 3.38
CA ALA A 70 -0.96 -11.73 2.11
C ALA A 70 0.18 -12.76 2.01
N TYR A 71 1.40 -12.35 2.42
CA TYR A 71 2.54 -13.26 2.51
C TYR A 71 2.27 -14.45 3.44
N ASP A 72 1.68 -14.19 4.61
CA ASP A 72 1.37 -15.22 5.60
C ASP A 72 0.29 -16.19 5.12
N ILE A 73 -0.76 -15.70 4.44
CA ILE A 73 -1.78 -16.57 3.83
C ILE A 73 -1.14 -17.53 2.82
N LEU A 74 -0.30 -17.03 1.92
CA LEU A 74 0.38 -17.86 0.92
C LEU A 74 1.32 -18.88 1.57
N ARG A 75 2.13 -18.42 2.54
CA ARG A 75 3.08 -19.27 3.28
C ARG A 75 2.35 -20.35 4.08
N HIS A 76 1.23 -20.00 4.71
CA HIS A 76 0.38 -20.95 5.45
C HIS A 76 -0.20 -22.03 4.52
N ASN A 77 -0.55 -21.68 3.29
CA ASN A 77 -1.04 -22.61 2.26
C ASN A 77 0.09 -23.38 1.54
N GLY A 78 1.34 -23.34 2.03
CA GLY A 78 2.44 -24.15 1.54
C GLY A 78 3.23 -23.57 0.37
N VAL A 79 2.99 -22.31 -0.02
CA VAL A 79 3.84 -21.63 -1.01
C VAL A 79 5.25 -21.46 -0.42
N PRO A 80 6.33 -21.84 -1.14
CA PRO A 80 7.69 -21.83 -0.62
C PRO A 80 8.31 -20.42 -0.56
N LEU A 81 7.70 -19.53 0.21
CA LEU A 81 8.17 -18.16 0.43
C LEU A 81 9.23 -18.12 1.53
N SER A 82 10.13 -17.15 1.46
CA SER A 82 11.17 -16.90 2.47
C SER A 82 11.15 -15.45 2.94
N LYS A 83 11.72 -15.19 4.12
CA LYS A 83 11.93 -13.81 4.59
C LYS A 83 12.77 -13.02 3.60
N ALA A 84 13.76 -13.64 2.94
CA ALA A 84 14.60 -12.97 1.94
C ALA A 84 13.77 -12.51 0.73
N ILE A 85 12.78 -13.30 0.29
CA ILE A 85 11.83 -12.90 -0.75
C ILE A 85 10.98 -11.72 -0.28
N PHE A 86 10.47 -11.76 0.96
CA PHE A 86 9.67 -10.66 1.52
C PHE A 86 10.44 -9.34 1.62
N MET A 87 11.72 -9.39 2.03
CA MET A 87 12.57 -8.20 2.16
C MET A 87 12.95 -7.57 0.82
N GLY A 88 12.65 -8.23 -0.31
CA GLY A 88 13.21 -7.92 -1.61
C GLY A 88 14.68 -8.34 -1.63
N SER A 89 15.00 -9.40 -2.37
CA SER A 89 16.39 -9.71 -2.70
C SER A 89 17.00 -8.48 -3.38
N ARG A 90 18.02 -7.90 -2.73
CA ARG A 90 18.82 -6.82 -3.31
C ARG A 90 19.52 -7.28 -4.58
#